data_AF-E4TAB9-F1
#
_entry.id   AF-E4TAB9-F1
#
_cell.length_a   1.000
_cell.length_b   1.000
_cell.length_c   1.000
_cell.angle_alpha   90.00
_cell.angle_beta   90.00
_cell.angle_gamma   90.00
#
_symmetry.space_group_name_H-M   'P 1'
#
loop_
_entity.id
_entity.type
_entity.pdbx_description
1 polymer ?
#
loop_
_entity_poly.entity_id
_entity_poly.type
_entity_poly.pdbx_seq_one_letter_code
_entity_poly.pdbx_strand_id
1 'polypeptide(L)' 'MIDFIKKHKLSIIGAIIGAVSGYLYWKFVGCSTGTCAITSKPINSILYGGIMGALFLSLFKK' A
#
# COMPACT_ATOMS: atom_id res chain seq x y z
N MET A 1 -25.12 -8.05 1.97
CA MET A 1 -23.98 -7.98 1.01
C MET A 1 -23.27 -6.62 1.03
N ILE A 2 -23.99 -5.51 1.23
CA ILE A 2 -23.41 -4.15 1.33
C ILE A 2 -22.67 -3.90 2.67
N ASP A 3 -23.02 -4.65 3.72
CA ASP A 3 -22.41 -4.53 5.05
C ASP A 3 -20.91 -4.82 5.06
N PHE A 4 -20.44 -5.73 4.22
CA PHE A 4 -19.00 -6.08 4.17
C PHE A 4 -18.15 -4.93 3.61
N ILE A 5 -18.66 -4.21 2.60
CA ILE A 5 -18.00 -3.07 1.98
C ILE A 5 -18.02 -1.85 2.91
N LYS A 6 -19.12 -1.60 3.63
CA LYS A 6 -19.16 -0.54 4.65
C LYS A 6 -18.21 -0.82 5.81
N LYS A 7 -18.11 -2.08 6.24
CA LYS A 7 -17.22 -2.49 7.33
C LYS A 7 -15.75 -2.39 6.91
N HIS A 8 -15.38 -2.74 5.67
CA HIS A 8 -13.97 -2.76 5.21
C HIS A 8 -13.55 -1.56 4.34
N LYS A 9 -14.37 -0.51 4.28
CA LYS A 9 -14.09 0.69 3.48
C LYS A 9 -12.71 1.30 3.81
N LEU A 10 -12.33 1.30 5.09
CA LEU A 10 -11.03 1.77 5.57
C LEU A 10 -9.86 0.95 5.03
N SER A 11 -9.95 -0.39 5.00
CA SER A 11 -8.90 -1.24 4.43
C SER A 11 -8.74 -1.04 2.92
N ILE A 12 -9.84 -0.84 2.18
CA ILE A 12 -9.77 -0.58 0.73
C ILE A 12 -9.11 0.77 0.46
N ILE A 13 -9.50 1.81 1.20
CA ILE A 13 -8.87 3.13 1.12
C ILE A 13 -7.38 3.03 1.49
N GLY A 14 -7.05 2.26 2.53
CA GLY A 14 -5.67 2.01 2.93
C GLY A 14 -4.85 1.24 1.91
N ALA A 15 -5.46 0.29 1.21
CA ALA A 15 -4.83 -0.41 0.11
C ALA A 15 -4.46 0.55 -1.03
N ILE A 16 -5.38 1.44 -1.40
CA ILE A 16 -5.17 2.41 -2.48
C ILE A 16 -4.10 3.42 -2.08
N ILE A 17 -4.19 4.01 -0.89
CA ILE A 17 -3.21 4.99 -0.39
C ILE A 17 -1.83 4.32 -0.23
N GLY A 18 -1.79 3.11 0.32
CA GLY A 18 -0.56 2.33 0.46
C GLY A 18 0.07 1.97 -0.87
N ALA A 19 -0.73 1.60 -1.87
CA ALA A 19 -0.26 1.29 -3.23
C ALA A 19 0.33 2.51 -3.93
N VAL A 20 -0.34 3.66 -3.85
CA VAL A 20 0.16 4.94 -4.38
C VAL A 20 1.46 5.34 -3.67
N SER A 21 1.50 5.21 -2.35
CA SER A 21 2.70 5.51 -1.56
C SER A 21 3.87 4.58 -1.89
N GLY A 22 3.60 3.28 -2.12
CA GLY A 22 4.60 2.29 -2.54
C GLY A 22 5.15 2.53 -3.95
N TYR A 23 4.33 3.06 -4.87
CA TYR A 23 4.78 3.52 -6.19
C TYR A 23 5.67 4.76 -6.10
N LEU A 24 5.23 5.77 -5.32
CA LEU A 24 6.00 6.98 -5.09
C LEU A 24 7.35 6.65 -4.42
N TYR A 25 7.35 5.74 -3.44
CA TYR A 25 8.58 5.27 -2.81
C TYR A 25 9.54 4.62 -3.81
N TRP A 26 9.05 3.76 -4.70
CA TRP A 26 9.87 3.15 -5.76
C TRP A 26 10.46 4.21 -6.71
N LYS A 27 9.65 5.20 -7.11
CA LYS A 27 10.03 6.23 -8.10
C LYS A 27 10.98 7.30 -7.54
N PHE A 28 10.77 7.74 -6.29
CA PHE A 28 11.48 8.89 -5.72
C PHE A 28 12.63 8.49 -4.78
N VAL A 29 12.54 7.37 -4.07
CA VAL A 29 13.49 7.03 -2.98
C VAL A 29 14.28 5.77 -3.29
N GLY A 30 13.60 4.67 -3.62
CA GLY A 30 14.21 3.33 -3.66
C GLY A 30 15.02 3.03 -4.92
N CYS A 31 14.60 3.49 -6.10
CA CYS A 31 15.30 3.12 -7.34
C CYS A 31 16.34 4.17 -7.79
N SER A 32 16.23 5.43 -7.36
CA SER A 32 17.17 6.52 -7.73
C SER A 32 18.39 6.61 -6.82
N THR A 33 18.33 6.08 -5.60
CA THR A 33 19.40 6.22 -4.59
C THR A 33 20.40 5.04 -4.60
N GLY A 34 20.27 4.10 -5.55
CA GLY A 34 21.21 2.98 -5.73
C GLY A 34 20.91 1.73 -4.88
N THR A 35 19.93 1.74 -3.98
CA THR A 35 19.54 0.59 -3.16
C THR A 35 18.01 0.40 -3.11
N CYS A 36 17.52 -0.64 -3.80
CA CYS A 36 16.10 -0.97 -3.81
C CYS A 36 15.70 -1.73 -2.53
N ALA A 37 15.39 -1.00 -1.45
CA ALA A 37 15.07 -1.59 -0.14
C ALA A 37 13.81 -2.47 -0.12
N ILE A 38 12.80 -2.17 -0.95
CA ILE A 38 11.56 -2.98 -1.03
C ILE A 38 11.65 -3.99 -2.18
N THR A 39 11.98 -3.53 -3.40
CA THR A 39 12.12 -4.35 -4.61
C THR A 39 12.42 -3.48 -5.83
N SER A 40 13.23 -3.97 -6.78
CA SER A 40 13.54 -3.24 -8.03
C SER A 40 12.36 -3.13 -9.00
N LYS A 41 11.29 -3.93 -8.81
CA LYS A 41 10.14 -3.94 -9.71
C LYS A 41 8.99 -3.06 -9.18
N PRO A 42 8.44 -2.14 -9.99
CA PRO A 42 7.38 -1.22 -9.54
C PRO A 42 6.13 -1.97 -9.05
N ILE A 43 5.76 -3.07 -9.72
CA ILE A 43 4.61 -3.92 -9.34
C ILE A 43 4.73 -4.46 -7.92
N ASN A 44 5.91 -4.94 -7.53
CA ASN A 44 6.10 -5.53 -6.21
C ASN A 44 6.05 -4.46 -5.11
N SER A 45 6.57 -3.25 -5.38
CA SER A 45 6.54 -2.13 -4.42
C SER A 45 5.12 -1.58 -4.22
N ILE A 46 4.32 -1.54 -5.30
CA ILE A 46 2.89 -1.20 -5.26
C ILE A 46 2.13 -2.25 -4.44
N LEU A 47 2.34 -3.53 -4.72
CA LEU A 47 1.64 -4.62 -4.04
C LEU A 47 1.99 -4.64 -2.55
N TYR A 48 3.28 -4.49 -2.22
CA TYR A 48 3.76 -4.42 -0.85
C TYR A 48 3.18 -3.20 -0.11
N GLY A 49 3.26 -2.02 -0.71
CA GLY A 49 2.68 -0.80 -0.15
C GLY A 49 1.17 -0.91 0.05
N GLY A 50 0.45 -1.52 -0.91
CA GLY A 50 -0.99 -1.74 -0.81
C GLY A 50 -1.36 -2.71 0.30
N ILE A 51 -0.64 -3.84 0.45
CA ILE A 51 -0.88 -4.80 1.53
C ILE A 51 -0.59 -4.16 2.89
N MET A 52 0.54 -3.45 3.03
CA MET A 52 0.90 -2.75 4.27
C MET A 52 -0.11 -1.65 4.62
N GLY A 53 -0.55 -0.85 3.65
CA GLY A 53 -1.54 0.20 3.87
C GLY A 53 -2.93 -0.34 4.22
N ALA A 54 -3.33 -1.44 3.58
CA ALA A 54 -4.59 -2.13 3.90
C ALA A 54 -4.56 -2.70 5.32
N LEU A 55 -3.44 -3.34 5.71
CA LEU A 55 -3.25 -3.92 7.04
C LEU A 55 -3.23 -2.83 8.12
N PHE A 56 -2.51 -1.73 7.87
CA PHE A 56 -2.39 -0.61 8.79
C PHE A 56 -3.75 0.01 9.12
N LEU A 57 -4.55 0.32 8.10
CA LEU A 57 -5.90 0.86 8.29
C LEU A 57 -6.91 -0.18 8.77
N SER A 58 -6.66 -1.47 8.54
CA SER A 58 -7.44 -2.54 9.17
C SER A 58 -7.23 -2.60 10.68
N LEU A 59 -6.07 -2.17 11.19
CA LEU A 59 -5.76 -2.16 12.62
C LEU A 59 -6.54 -1.08 13.39
N PHE A 60 -6.93 0.02 12.73
CA PHE A 60 -7.72 1.11 13.32
C PHE A 60 -9.22 0.82 13.36
N LYS A 61 -9.65 -0.30 12.79
CA LYS A 61 -11.03 -0.72 12.76
C LYS A 61 -11.38 -1.46 14.07
N LYS A 62 -11.94 -0.71 15.02
CA LYS A 62 -12.54 -1.24 16.25
C LYS A 62 -13.96 -1.75 16.00
#